data_AF-A0A2V7V409-F1
#
_entry.id   AF-A0A2V7V409-F1
#
_cell.length_a   1.000
_cell.length_b   1.000
_cell.length_c   1.000
_cell.angle_alpha   90.00
_cell.angle_beta   90.00
_cell.angle_gamma   90.00
#
_symmetry.space_group_name_H-M   'P 1'
#
loop_
_entity.id
_entity.type
_entity.pdbx_description
1 polymer ?
#
loop_
_entity_poly.entity_id
_entity_poly.type
_entity_poly.pdbx_seq_one_letter_code
_entity_poly.pdbx_strand_id
1 'polypeptide(L)'
;MNPGQSSGSFFYDGQFTSADPLNADNSDPYALAAFLLGYPSSGNIPVSAPINAYISYYAGYVQDDFRVSPDLTVNVGVRYEFEQGLQEVNNQLTVGFDRDRSWPVQVPGVTLKGGLMYAGVDGYPTHQSDPSKAKFGPRAGFAWSVDPKTVLRGGYGLFWAPHQYAGISSAGLGTRGFTQTTDMVTT
;
A
#
# COMPACT_ATOMS: atom_id res chain seq x y z
N MET A 1 -11.45 6.52 -3.06
CA MET A 1 -10.50 7.16 -3.99
C MET A 1 -10.27 8.58 -3.49
N ASN A 2 -9.08 8.87 -2.98
CA ASN A 2 -8.70 10.23 -2.60
C ASN A 2 -8.27 10.93 -3.90
N PRO A 3 -8.99 11.97 -4.39
CA PRO A 3 -8.47 12.81 -5.45
C PRO A 3 -7.27 13.54 -4.86
N GLY A 4 -6.08 12.95 -4.98
CA GLY A 4 -4.84 13.53 -4.46
C GLY A 4 -4.78 15.03 -4.77
N GLN A 5 -4.29 15.83 -3.82
CA GLN A 5 -4.49 17.29 -3.69
C GLN A 5 -4.65 18.06 -5.01
N SER A 6 -5.83 17.96 -5.64
CA SER A 6 -6.07 18.52 -6.98
C SER A 6 -6.09 20.04 -6.96
N SER A 7 -6.25 20.63 -5.77
CA SER A 7 -6.20 22.07 -5.51
C SER A 7 -4.81 22.57 -5.11
N GLY A 8 -3.81 21.69 -5.03
CA GLY A 8 -2.48 21.99 -4.52
C GLY A 8 -2.39 22.04 -2.99
N SER A 9 -1.15 22.06 -2.52
CA SER A 9 -0.76 22.35 -1.15
C SER A 9 -0.04 23.68 -1.11
N PHE A 10 -0.41 24.56 -0.20
CA PHE A 10 0.23 25.85 -0.02
C PHE A 10 0.59 25.99 1.46
N PHE A 11 1.85 26.31 1.72
CA PHE A 11 2.37 26.56 3.05
C PHE A 11 2.54 28.06 3.23
N TYR A 12 2.10 28.55 4.38
CA TYR A 12 2.18 29.96 4.74
C TYR A 12 2.96 30.05 6.05
N ASP A 13 4.01 30.86 6.04
CA ASP A 13 4.79 31.20 7.22
C ASP A 13 5.02 32.71 7.27
N GLY A 14 5.78 33.16 8.26
CA GLY A 14 6.09 34.57 8.48
C GLY A 14 7.17 35.15 7.55
N GLN A 15 7.76 34.40 6.61
CA GLN A 15 8.96 34.86 5.88
C GLN A 15 8.74 36.17 5.11
N PHE A 16 7.56 36.38 4.53
CA PHE A 16 7.24 37.57 3.74
C PHE A 16 6.47 38.65 4.52
N THR A 17 6.10 38.35 5.77
CA THR A 17 5.27 39.23 6.63
C THR A 17 5.91 39.49 7.98
N SER A 18 7.15 39.05 8.19
CA SER A 18 7.92 39.31 9.41
C SER A 18 8.29 40.79 9.52
N ALA A 19 8.40 41.27 10.76
CA ALA A 19 8.88 42.62 11.02
C ALA A 19 10.37 42.80 10.68
N ASP A 20 11.16 41.71 10.74
CA ASP A 20 12.57 41.66 10.33
C ASP A 20 12.77 40.61 9.22
N PRO A 21 13.05 41.03 7.97
CA PRO A 21 13.25 40.13 6.84
C PRO A 21 14.59 39.36 6.90
N LEU A 22 15.52 39.73 7.79
CA LEU A 22 16.82 39.07 7.95
C LEU A 22 16.82 38.04 9.09
N ASN A 23 15.80 38.05 9.96
CA ASN A 23 15.61 37.11 11.05
C ASN A 23 14.14 36.64 11.10
N ALA A 24 13.66 36.05 10.00
CA ALA A 24 12.33 35.46 9.97
C ALA A 24 12.23 34.29 10.97
N ASP A 25 11.48 34.49 12.05
CA ASP A 25 11.20 33.45 13.03
C ASP A 25 10.01 32.61 12.52
N ASN A 26 10.25 31.32 12.24
CA ASN A 26 9.20 30.40 11.79
C ASN A 26 8.14 30.09 12.89
N SER A 27 8.28 30.66 14.08
CA SER A 27 7.29 30.58 15.17
C SER A 27 6.34 31.79 15.25
N ASP A 28 6.41 32.72 14.28
CA ASP A 28 5.68 33.98 14.32
C ASP A 28 4.15 33.88 14.02
N PRO A 29 3.33 34.74 14.66
CA PRO A 29 1.87 34.83 14.44
C PRO A 29 1.48 35.42 13.07
N TYR A 30 2.46 35.80 12.24
CA TYR A 30 2.26 36.46 10.96
C TYR A 30 1.99 35.52 9.78
N ALA A 31 2.02 34.20 9.99
CA ALA A 31 1.59 33.20 9.00
C ALA A 31 0.12 33.41 8.57
N LEU A 32 -0.74 33.87 9.49
CA LEU A 32 -2.12 34.25 9.16
C LEU A 32 -2.18 35.50 8.26
N ALA A 33 -1.26 36.45 8.45
CA ALA A 33 -1.16 37.62 7.58
C ALA A 33 -0.66 37.23 6.17
N ALA A 34 0.33 36.34 6.08
CA ALA A 34 0.80 35.80 4.79
C ALA A 34 -0.32 35.03 4.07
N PHE A 35 -1.12 34.27 4.81
CA PHE A 35 -2.31 33.60 4.30
C PHE A 35 -3.36 34.58 3.77
N LEU A 36 -3.73 35.61 4.55
CA LEU A 36 -4.72 36.62 4.16
C LEU A 36 -4.28 37.47 2.96
N LEU A 37 -2.97 37.71 2.83
CA LEU A 37 -2.38 38.41 1.70
C LEU A 37 -2.17 37.51 0.48
N GLY A 38 -2.30 36.18 0.64
CA GLY A 38 -2.10 35.22 -0.44
C GLY A 38 -0.64 35.07 -0.85
N TYR A 39 0.30 35.20 0.10
CA TYR A 39 1.73 34.95 -0.11
C TYR A 39 2.16 33.64 0.56
N PRO A 40 2.00 32.48 -0.11
CA PRO A 40 2.58 31.24 0.40
C PRO A 40 4.11 31.30 0.35
N SER A 41 4.76 30.72 1.33
CA SER A 41 6.22 30.57 1.35
C SER A 41 6.71 29.43 0.47
N SER A 42 5.84 28.45 0.26
CA SER A 42 6.02 27.39 -0.73
C SER A 42 4.67 26.77 -1.08
N GLY A 43 4.64 26.02 -2.16
CA GLY A 43 3.47 25.26 -2.53
C GLY A 43 3.78 24.27 -3.64
N ASN A 44 2.89 23.32 -3.86
CA ASN A 44 2.97 22.44 -5.01
C ASN A 44 1.57 22.08 -5.50
N ILE A 45 1.44 21.85 -6.79
CA ILE A 45 0.24 21.29 -7.39
C ILE A 45 0.59 19.94 -8.00
N PRO A 46 0.15 18.81 -7.39
CA PRO A 46 0.38 17.50 -7.96
C PRO A 46 -0.63 17.23 -9.09
N VAL A 47 -0.14 17.07 -10.33
CA VAL A 47 -0.97 16.59 -11.43
C VAL A 47 -1.00 15.06 -11.37
N SER A 48 -2.08 14.55 -10.78
CA SER A 48 -2.28 13.11 -10.64
C SER A 48 -2.93 12.52 -11.89
N ALA A 49 -2.22 11.65 -12.61
CA ALA A 49 -2.85 10.81 -13.62
C ALA A 49 -3.91 9.89 -12.94
N PRO A 50 -5.11 9.72 -13.54
CA PRO A 50 -6.11 8.81 -13.00
C PRO A 50 -5.54 7.40 -12.96
N ILE A 51 -5.72 6.73 -11.82
CA ILE A 51 -5.21 5.37 -11.63
C ILE A 51 -6.35 4.42 -11.29
N ASN A 52 -6.42 3.30 -12.02
CA ASN A 52 -7.42 2.28 -11.78
C ASN A 52 -6.74 1.02 -11.23
N ALA A 53 -6.56 1.00 -9.91
CA ALA A 53 -5.89 -0.08 -9.22
C ALA A 53 -6.88 -1.13 -8.72
N TYR A 54 -6.49 -2.40 -8.82
CA TYR A 54 -7.28 -3.53 -8.37
C TYR A 54 -6.40 -4.64 -7.79
N ILE A 55 -7.02 -5.52 -7.01
CA ILE A 55 -6.40 -6.75 -6.50
C ILE A 55 -7.35 -7.89 -6.82
N SER A 56 -6.87 -8.88 -7.56
CA SER A 56 -7.62 -10.11 -7.80
C SER A 56 -7.47 -11.03 -6.61
N TYR A 57 -8.59 -11.43 -6.01
CA TYR A 57 -8.64 -12.35 -4.88
C TYR A 57 -9.50 -13.57 -5.22
N TYR A 58 -8.94 -14.75 -4.99
CA TYR A 58 -9.59 -16.04 -5.20
C TYR A 58 -9.55 -16.82 -3.90
N ALA A 59 -10.66 -17.45 -3.54
CA ALA A 59 -10.69 -18.34 -2.40
C ALA A 59 -11.64 -19.52 -2.63
N GLY A 60 -11.29 -20.65 -2.05
CA GLY A 60 -12.09 -21.85 -2.03
C GLY A 60 -12.11 -22.45 -0.64
N TYR A 61 -13.17 -23.17 -0.29
CA TYR A 61 -13.24 -23.88 0.99
C TYR A 61 -13.94 -25.22 0.82
N VAL A 62 -13.51 -26.18 1.63
CA VAL A 62 -14.17 -27.46 1.83
C VAL A 62 -14.23 -27.69 3.33
N GLN A 63 -15.39 -28.10 3.82
CA GLN A 63 -15.61 -28.39 5.23
C GLN A 63 -16.64 -29.50 5.34
N ASP A 64 -16.43 -30.38 6.31
CA ASP A 64 -17.33 -31.50 6.58
C ASP A 64 -17.48 -31.71 8.10
N ASP A 65 -18.58 -32.35 8.47
CA ASP A 65 -18.96 -32.70 9.83
C ASP A 65 -19.13 -34.21 9.96
N PHE A 66 -18.16 -34.85 10.61
CA PHE A 66 -18.14 -36.28 10.79
C PHE A 66 -18.73 -36.64 12.16
N ARG A 67 -19.86 -37.34 12.15
CA ARG A 67 -20.38 -37.97 13.36
C ARG A 67 -19.67 -39.31 13.58
N VAL A 68 -18.59 -39.28 14.34
CA VAL A 68 -17.72 -40.43 14.64
C VAL A 68 -18.48 -41.45 15.50
N SER A 69 -19.30 -40.97 16.44
CA SER A 69 -20.19 -41.76 17.29
C SER A 69 -21.44 -40.94 17.66
N PRO A 70 -22.48 -41.52 18.30
CA PRO A 70 -23.67 -40.75 18.69
C PRO A 70 -23.37 -39.57 19.61
N ASP A 71 -22.27 -39.63 20.36
CA ASP A 71 -21.80 -38.65 21.33
C ASP A 71 -20.63 -37.79 20.84
N LEU A 72 -19.90 -38.19 19.78
CA LEU A 72 -18.75 -37.45 19.24
C LEU A 72 -18.97 -37.00 17.79
N THR A 73 -18.88 -35.70 17.59
CA THR A 73 -18.82 -35.06 16.27
C THR A 73 -17.49 -34.34 16.10
N VAL A 74 -16.88 -34.49 14.92
CA VAL A 74 -15.65 -33.80 14.53
C VAL A 74 -15.95 -32.94 13.31
N ASN A 75 -15.64 -31.65 13.39
CA ASN A 75 -15.67 -30.74 12.25
C ASN A 75 -14.26 -30.58 11.70
N VAL A 76 -14.10 -30.71 10.38
CA VAL A 76 -12.81 -30.46 9.71
C VAL A 76 -13.05 -29.66 8.45
N GLY A 77 -12.17 -28.71 8.19
CA GLY A 77 -12.22 -27.94 6.97
C GLY A 77 -10.88 -27.32 6.60
N VAL A 78 -10.78 -26.94 5.34
CA VAL A 78 -9.65 -26.20 4.80
C VAL A 78 -10.17 -25.10 3.91
N ARG A 79 -9.58 -23.92 4.04
CA ARG A 79 -9.78 -22.80 3.13
C ARG A 79 -8.46 -22.53 2.42
N TYR A 80 -8.51 -22.34 1.11
CA TYR A 80 -7.39 -21.85 0.33
C TYR A 80 -7.69 -20.44 -0.12
N GLU A 81 -6.68 -19.57 -0.03
CA GLU A 81 -6.76 -18.18 -0.46
C GLU A 81 -5.60 -17.86 -1.39
N PHE A 82 -5.88 -17.06 -2.41
CA PHE A 82 -4.87 -16.55 -3.34
C PHE A 82 -5.18 -15.11 -3.70
N GLU A 83 -4.17 -14.26 -3.65
CA GLU A 83 -4.29 -12.82 -3.84
C GLU A 83 -3.16 -12.38 -4.77
N GLN A 84 -3.48 -11.78 -5.91
CA GLN A 84 -2.54 -11.63 -7.03
C GLN A 84 -1.67 -10.36 -6.97
N GLY A 85 -1.60 -9.70 -5.82
CA GLY A 85 -0.89 -8.42 -5.67
C GLY A 85 -1.68 -7.22 -6.20
N LEU A 86 -1.26 -6.00 -5.83
CA LEU A 86 -1.83 -4.76 -6.37
C LEU A 86 -1.42 -4.57 -7.83
N GLN A 87 -2.41 -4.33 -8.69
CA GLN A 87 -2.26 -4.14 -10.14
C GLN A 87 -2.97 -2.86 -10.58
N GLU A 88 -2.64 -2.36 -11.76
CA GLU A 88 -3.35 -1.25 -12.41
C GLU A 88 -3.73 -1.69 -13.81
N VAL A 89 -4.93 -1.31 -14.27
CA VAL A 89 -5.53 -1.80 -15.52
C VAL A 89 -4.63 -1.59 -16.74
N ASN A 90 -3.85 -0.51 -16.77
CA ASN A 90 -2.98 -0.12 -17.88
C ASN A 90 -1.48 -0.31 -17.57
N ASN A 91 -1.13 -1.03 -16.50
CA ASN A 91 0.25 -1.23 -16.05
C ASN A 91 1.05 0.07 -15.82
N GLN A 92 0.39 1.15 -15.41
CA GLN A 92 1.03 2.47 -15.18
C GLN A 92 1.64 2.61 -13.78
N LEU A 93 2.06 1.51 -13.16
CA LEU A 93 2.69 1.50 -11.83
C LEU A 93 4.08 0.87 -11.85
N THR A 94 4.91 1.25 -10.87
CA THR A 94 6.10 0.48 -10.50
C THR A 94 5.73 -0.66 -9.57
N VAL A 95 6.24 -1.86 -9.83
CA VAL A 95 5.90 -3.10 -9.12
C VAL A 95 6.97 -3.56 -8.12
N GLY A 96 8.17 -3.00 -8.21
CA GLY A 96 9.30 -3.39 -7.38
C GLY A 96 10.57 -2.62 -7.70
N PHE A 97 11.69 -3.10 -7.15
CA PHE A 97 13.02 -2.53 -7.37
C PHE A 97 14.00 -3.65 -7.72
N ASP A 98 14.61 -3.55 -8.89
CA ASP A 98 15.67 -4.45 -9.32
C ASP A 98 17.01 -3.92 -8.82
N ARG A 99 17.68 -4.70 -7.96
CA ARG A 99 18.99 -4.33 -7.39
C ARG A 99 20.15 -4.60 -8.35
N ASP A 100 19.95 -5.41 -9.37
CA ASP A 100 20.98 -5.85 -10.30
C ASP A 100 20.91 -5.14 -11.66
N ARG A 101 19.82 -4.42 -11.93
CA ARG A 101 19.68 -3.58 -13.12
C ARG A 101 20.83 -2.57 -13.20
N SER A 102 21.47 -2.49 -14.36
CA SER A 102 22.51 -1.48 -14.62
C SER A 102 21.88 -0.09 -14.65
N TRP A 103 22.47 0.86 -13.92
CA TRP A 103 21.98 2.24 -13.90
C TRP A 103 22.26 2.92 -15.24
N PRO A 104 21.32 3.70 -15.81
CA PRO A 104 21.53 4.36 -17.11
C PRO A 104 22.63 5.44 -17.05
N VAL A 105 22.88 6.03 -15.88
CA VAL A 105 23.99 6.98 -15.69
C VAL A 105 25.23 6.24 -15.24
N GLN A 106 26.32 6.40 -15.97
CA GLN A 106 27.59 5.77 -15.64
C GLN A 106 28.51 6.80 -14.98
N VAL A 107 29.05 6.47 -13.80
CA VAL A 107 30.05 7.29 -13.10
C VAL A 107 31.39 6.55 -13.17
N PRO A 108 32.48 7.18 -13.66
CA PRO A 108 33.78 6.52 -13.73
C PRO A 108 34.23 5.98 -12.37
N GLY A 109 34.63 4.71 -12.34
CA GLY A 109 35.11 4.05 -11.13
C GLY A 109 34.03 3.51 -10.18
N VAL A 110 32.74 3.69 -10.49
CA VAL A 110 31.63 3.19 -9.66
C VAL A 110 30.61 2.45 -10.54
N THR A 111 30.36 1.18 -10.20
CA THR A 111 29.26 0.42 -10.83
C THR A 111 27.95 0.74 -10.10
N LEU A 112 27.16 1.63 -10.68
CA LEU A 112 25.82 1.94 -10.17
C LEU A 112 24.84 0.86 -10.64
N LYS A 113 24.15 0.26 -9.68
CA LYS A 113 23.08 -0.72 -9.91
C LYS A 113 21.82 -0.29 -9.16
N GLY A 114 20.69 -0.75 -9.64
CA GLY A 114 19.39 -0.39 -9.10
C GLY A 114 18.44 0.06 -10.21
N GLY A 115 17.15 -0.09 -10.00
CA GLY A 115 16.18 0.49 -10.91
C GLY A 115 14.76 0.12 -10.54
N LEU A 116 13.83 1.02 -10.83
CA LEU A 116 12.41 0.72 -10.68
C LEU A 116 12.00 -0.34 -11.71
N MET A 117 11.22 -1.31 -11.25
CA MET A 117 10.53 -2.27 -12.10
C MET A 117 9.18 -1.67 -12.49
N TYR A 118 8.96 -1.44 -13.78
CA TYR A 118 7.67 -0.98 -14.30
C TYR A 118 6.82 -2.20 -14.68
N ALA A 119 5.52 -2.18 -14.36
CA ALA A 119 4.62 -3.29 -14.63
C ALA A 119 4.67 -3.74 -16.09
N GLY A 120 4.98 -5.01 -16.34
CA GLY A 120 5.00 -5.60 -17.69
C GLY A 120 6.13 -5.14 -18.63
N VAL A 121 7.06 -4.30 -18.17
CA VAL A 121 8.22 -3.84 -18.96
C VAL A 121 9.41 -4.77 -18.69
N ASP A 122 10.26 -5.03 -19.68
CA ASP A 122 11.48 -5.86 -19.55
C ASP A 122 11.25 -7.25 -18.91
N GLY A 123 10.02 -7.79 -19.00
CA GLY A 123 9.63 -9.07 -18.40
C GLY A 123 9.27 -9.01 -16.91
N TYR A 124 9.23 -7.83 -16.29
CA TYR A 124 8.80 -7.66 -14.90
C TYR A 124 7.31 -7.99 -14.70
N PRO A 125 6.92 -8.43 -13.49
CA PRO A 125 5.53 -8.74 -13.18
C PRO A 125 4.61 -7.52 -13.35
N THR A 126 3.31 -7.74 -13.53
CA THR A 126 2.30 -6.68 -13.59
C THR A 126 1.71 -6.30 -12.24
N HIS A 127 2.11 -7.01 -11.18
CA HIS A 127 1.62 -6.84 -9.82
C HIS A 127 2.75 -6.46 -8.88
N GLN A 128 2.42 -5.67 -7.87
CA GLN A 128 3.32 -5.40 -6.76
C GLN A 128 3.56 -6.64 -5.92
N SER A 129 4.74 -6.68 -5.30
CA SER A 129 5.16 -7.72 -4.36
C SER A 129 5.25 -9.12 -4.96
N ASP A 130 5.66 -10.10 -4.14
CA ASP A 130 5.65 -11.52 -4.50
C ASP A 130 4.56 -12.22 -3.69
N PRO A 131 3.31 -12.29 -4.21
CA PRO A 131 2.21 -12.87 -3.48
C PRO A 131 2.41 -14.37 -3.27
N SER A 132 2.46 -14.79 -2.01
CA SER A 132 2.53 -16.21 -1.65
C SER A 132 1.33 -16.97 -2.24
N LYS A 133 1.65 -18.01 -3.01
CA LYS A 133 0.67 -18.91 -3.63
C LYS A 133 0.14 -19.97 -2.67
N ALA A 134 0.63 -20.03 -1.43
CA ALA A 134 0.32 -21.11 -0.49
C ALA A 134 -0.30 -20.57 0.81
N LYS A 135 -1.52 -20.02 0.74
CA LYS A 135 -2.29 -19.59 1.92
C LYS A 135 -3.39 -20.60 2.25
N PHE A 136 -3.03 -21.70 2.91
CA PHE A 136 -3.99 -22.66 3.44
C PHE A 136 -4.37 -22.31 4.88
N GLY A 137 -5.66 -22.22 5.15
CA GLY A 137 -6.26 -22.02 6.47
C GLY A 137 -7.00 -23.28 6.92
N PRO A 138 -6.30 -24.27 7.49
CA PRO A 138 -6.94 -25.44 8.09
C PRO A 138 -7.70 -25.08 9.37
N ARG A 139 -8.80 -25.78 9.61
CA ARG A 139 -9.59 -25.73 10.84
C ARG A 139 -10.04 -27.13 11.23
N ALA A 140 -10.01 -27.41 12.51
CA ALA A 140 -10.49 -28.65 13.07
C ALA A 140 -11.13 -28.37 14.42
N GLY A 141 -12.22 -29.06 14.72
CA GLY A 141 -12.91 -28.96 15.99
C GLY A 141 -13.63 -30.25 16.33
N PHE A 142 -14.06 -30.36 17.58
CA PHE A 142 -14.86 -31.47 18.05
C PHE A 142 -15.92 -31.00 19.04
N ALA A 143 -16.99 -31.78 19.13
CA ALA A 143 -18.00 -31.70 20.15
C ALA A 143 -18.27 -33.11 20.68
N TRP A 144 -18.08 -33.30 21.98
CA TRP A 144 -18.21 -34.59 22.64
C TRP A 144 -19.17 -34.51 23.83
N SER A 145 -20.26 -35.28 23.79
CA SER A 145 -21.17 -35.44 24.92
C SER A 145 -20.60 -36.44 25.92
N VAL A 146 -19.97 -35.94 26.98
CA VAL A 146 -19.36 -36.79 28.02
C VAL A 146 -20.44 -37.51 28.83
N ASP A 147 -21.57 -36.82 29.05
CA ASP A 147 -22.80 -37.37 29.65
C ASP A 147 -24.02 -36.62 29.06
N PRO A 148 -25.27 -37.01 29.36
CA PRO A 148 -26.47 -36.36 28.79
C PRO A 148 -26.66 -34.87 29.16
N LYS A 149 -25.88 -34.34 30.11
CA LYS A 149 -25.96 -32.95 30.60
C LYS A 149 -24.67 -32.16 30.32
N THR A 150 -23.60 -32.81 29.87
CA THR A 150 -22.28 -32.21 29.68
C THR A 150 -21.76 -32.45 28.26
N VAL A 151 -21.44 -31.37 27.57
CA VAL A 151 -20.78 -31.41 26.25
C VAL A 151 -19.47 -30.63 26.32
N LEU A 152 -18.37 -31.30 26.00
CA LEU A 152 -17.07 -30.69 25.79
C LEU A 152 -16.91 -30.27 24.33
N ARG A 153 -16.40 -29.06 24.11
CA ARG A 153 -16.14 -28.51 22.77
C ARG A 153 -14.74 -27.96 22.72
N GLY A 154 -14.05 -28.18 21.62
CA GLY A 154 -12.72 -27.66 21.38
C GLY A 154 -12.46 -27.50 19.90
N GLY A 155 -11.52 -26.63 19.55
CA GLY A 155 -11.13 -26.43 18.15
C GLY A 155 -9.89 -25.56 17.98
N TYR A 156 -9.34 -25.64 16.77
CA TYR A 156 -8.17 -24.91 16.31
C TYR A 156 -8.36 -24.45 14.87
N GLY A 157 -7.82 -23.29 14.53
CA GLY A 157 -7.81 -22.78 13.16
C GLY A 157 -6.63 -21.85 12.90
N LEU A 158 -6.10 -21.90 11.68
CA LEU A 158 -5.08 -20.98 11.17
C LEU A 158 -5.71 -20.05 10.13
N PHE A 159 -5.42 -18.76 10.23
CA PHE A 159 -5.97 -17.72 9.36
C PHE A 159 -4.87 -16.82 8.83
N TRP A 160 -5.09 -16.27 7.63
CA TRP A 160 -4.18 -15.34 6.98
C TRP A 160 -4.75 -13.93 7.06
N ALA A 161 -3.93 -12.99 7.50
CA ALA A 161 -4.27 -11.58 7.39
C ALA A 161 -4.19 -11.14 5.91
N PRO A 162 -5.05 -10.22 5.46
CA PRO A 162 -4.94 -9.63 4.14
C PRO A 162 -3.59 -8.95 3.97
N HIS A 163 -3.03 -9.00 2.76
CA HIS A 163 -1.76 -8.33 2.50
C HIS A 163 -1.97 -6.80 2.49
N GLN A 164 -1.09 -6.07 3.17
CA GLN A 164 -1.09 -4.62 3.10
C GLN A 164 -0.18 -4.17 1.96
N TYR A 165 -0.76 -3.64 0.90
CA TYR A 165 0.01 -3.05 -0.19
C TYR A 165 0.41 -1.62 0.14
N ALA A 166 1.62 -1.24 -0.25
CA ALA A 166 2.00 0.16 -0.28
C ALA A 166 1.04 0.90 -1.21
N GLY A 167 0.37 1.93 -0.67
CA GLY A 167 -0.53 2.76 -1.44
C GLY A 167 0.23 3.44 -2.58
N ILE A 168 -0.43 3.56 -3.73
CA ILE A 168 0.15 4.24 -4.90
C ILE A 168 0.34 5.71 -4.54
N SER A 169 1.59 6.15 -4.55
CA SER A 169 2.00 7.51 -4.21
C SER A 169 2.74 8.18 -5.37
N SER A 170 3.03 9.48 -5.24
CA SER A 170 3.97 10.19 -6.11
C SER A 170 5.44 9.95 -5.72
N ALA A 171 5.69 9.28 -4.59
CA ALA A 171 7.02 8.99 -4.07
C ALA A 171 7.03 7.64 -3.32
N GLY A 172 7.73 6.63 -3.85
CA GLY A 172 7.93 5.33 -3.20
C GLY A 172 7.54 4.11 -4.06
N LEU A 173 7.29 2.97 -3.40
CA LEU A 173 6.83 1.75 -4.08
C LEU A 173 5.39 1.93 -4.56
N GLY A 174 5.14 1.67 -5.85
CA GLY A 174 3.87 2.02 -6.49
C GLY A 174 3.82 3.44 -7.05
N THR A 175 4.98 4.06 -7.27
CA THR A 175 5.03 5.38 -7.91
C THR A 175 4.39 5.32 -9.29
N ARG A 176 3.56 6.32 -9.56
CA ARG A 176 3.03 6.59 -10.89
C ARG A 176 4.16 7.16 -11.73
N GLY A 177 4.66 6.41 -12.71
CA GLY A 177 5.77 6.82 -13.59
C GLY A 177 5.53 8.09 -14.42
N PHE A 178 4.34 8.68 -14.32
CA PHE A 178 3.89 9.84 -15.09
C PHE A 178 3.26 10.96 -14.23
N THR A 179 3.42 10.93 -12.90
CA THR A 179 2.98 12.04 -12.05
C THR A 179 4.02 13.13 -12.02
N GLN A 180 3.60 14.35 -12.36
CA GLN A 180 4.41 15.54 -12.28
C GLN A 180 3.92 16.38 -11.09
N THR A 181 4.86 16.79 -10.24
CA THR A 181 4.63 17.83 -9.24
C THR A 181 5.19 19.12 -9.81
N THR A 182 4.35 20.17 -9.88
CA THR A 182 4.83 21.51 -10.18
C THR A 182 5.02 22.23 -8.84
N ASP A 183 6.28 22.48 -8.48
CA ASP A 183 6.61 23.26 -7.29
C ASP A 183 6.43 24.75 -7.58
N MET A 184 5.95 25.47 -6.57
CA MET A 184 5.84 26.92 -6.62
C MET A 184 7.22 27.54 -6.48
N VAL A 185 7.61 28.38 -7.44
CA VAL A 185 8.82 29.17 -7.34
C VAL A 185 8.48 30.44 -6.58
N THR A 186 8.95 30.56 -5.34
CA THR A 186 8.91 31.80 -4.57
C THR A 186 10.19 32.58 -4.84
N THR A 187 10.04 33.82 -5.32
CA THR A 187 11.14 34.79 -5.53
C THR A 187 11.03 35.91 -4.53
#